data_AF-A0A0R2VLG5-F1
#
_entry.id   AF-A0A0R2VLG5-F1
#
_cell.length_a   1.000
_cell.length_b   1.000
_cell.length_c   1.000
_cell.angle_alpha   90.00
_cell.angle_beta   90.00
_cell.angle_gamma   90.00
#
_symmetry.space_group_name_H-M   'P 1'
#
loop_
_entity.id
_entity.type
_entity.pdbx_description
1 polymer ?
#
loop_
_entity_poly.entity_id
_entity_poly.type
_entity_poly.pdbx_seq_one_letter_code
_entity_poly.pdbx_strand_id
1 'polypeptide(L)'
;KDGDYALGKEGGHSANRVLHHKDVTGKEIEKTLLEEVHALPNVTLLQHHFVIDLITQHHMGRIVTRHTPDITCYGVYLLDKKSRNIEKILSRITLMASGGAGQVYKSTTNPVIATGDGIAMMYRAKGRIANMEFVQFHPTSLYDPGVSPSFLITEAIRGAGAVLKNSKGEAFMDKYHHLGSLAPRDIVARAIDNEMKISGEDFVLLDCTSISPEEMHAHFPNIYNTCKEKGYDILKDMIPVVPAAHYLCGGISTDAHGMTSIRNLYACGECTCTGLHGTNRLASNSLLEALVFAHRIFEHASEQIKSADIQEGIPEWNAEGTTDPTEMVLITQSLRELKDIMTNYVGIVRSNERLDRALKRLHLLYEETERLYHSTTLSPQLCELRNLITIAFLISRAALLRKESRGLHFTTDYPEKAAWAENTRF
;
A
#
# COMPACT_ATOMS: atom_id res chain seq x y z
N LYS A 1 18.30 -24.95 -19.83
CA LYS A 1 18.64 -26.11 -20.68
C LYS A 1 19.17 -27.29 -19.86
N ASP A 2 19.49 -27.10 -18.56
CA ASP A 2 19.90 -28.18 -17.64
C ASP A 2 18.86 -28.51 -16.55
N GLY A 3 17.62 -28.04 -16.67
CA GLY A 3 16.57 -28.23 -15.66
C GLY A 3 16.64 -27.32 -14.43
N ASP A 4 17.77 -26.64 -14.22
CA ASP A 4 17.95 -25.71 -13.11
C ASP A 4 17.25 -24.35 -13.32
N TYR A 5 16.74 -23.79 -12.22
CA TYR A 5 16.11 -22.47 -12.20
C TYR A 5 17.12 -21.34 -12.42
N ALA A 6 16.77 -20.38 -13.28
CA ALA A 6 17.48 -19.11 -13.35
C ALA A 6 17.14 -18.25 -12.13
N LEU A 7 18.10 -18.06 -11.23
CA LEU A 7 17.91 -17.29 -10.00
C LEU A 7 18.53 -15.90 -10.12
N GLY A 8 17.75 -14.87 -9.80
CA GLY A 8 18.18 -13.48 -9.71
C GLY A 8 18.61 -13.09 -8.30
N LYS A 9 19.11 -11.86 -8.18
CA LYS A 9 19.53 -11.22 -6.94
C LYS A 9 19.08 -9.76 -6.96
N GLU A 10 18.29 -9.37 -5.98
CA GLU A 10 17.81 -7.99 -5.81
C GLU A 10 18.55 -7.28 -4.65
N GLY A 11 18.26 -5.99 -4.44
CA GLY A 11 18.89 -5.17 -3.40
C GLY A 11 18.76 -5.79 -2.00
N GLY A 12 19.88 -5.87 -1.28
CA GLY A 12 19.96 -6.44 0.08
C GLY A 12 20.13 -7.96 0.15
N HIS A 13 20.12 -8.68 -0.98
CA HIS A 13 20.44 -10.10 -1.01
C HIS A 13 21.96 -10.32 -1.08
N SER A 14 22.48 -11.36 -0.43
CA SER A 14 23.88 -11.81 -0.57
C SER A 14 24.04 -12.97 -1.55
N ALA A 15 22.96 -13.70 -1.87
CA ALA A 15 22.93 -14.86 -2.77
C ALA A 15 21.83 -14.75 -3.84
N ASN A 16 22.01 -15.49 -4.96
CA ASN A 16 21.00 -15.64 -6.02
C ASN A 16 19.89 -16.57 -5.53
N ARG A 17 18.71 -16.01 -5.23
CA ARG A 17 17.58 -16.76 -4.63
C ARG A 17 16.21 -16.27 -5.10
N VAL A 18 16.18 -15.36 -6.07
CA VAL A 18 14.95 -14.78 -6.59
C VAL A 18 14.55 -15.55 -7.85
N LEU A 19 13.58 -16.43 -7.72
CA LEU A 19 12.97 -17.06 -8.87
C LEU A 19 12.17 -16.01 -9.65
N HIS A 20 12.34 -15.97 -10.97
CA HIS A 20 11.69 -14.99 -11.82
C HIS A 20 11.29 -15.58 -13.17
N HIS A 21 10.28 -14.97 -13.80
CA HIS A 21 9.93 -15.20 -15.19
C HIS A 21 10.16 -13.89 -15.96
N LYS A 22 11.38 -13.69 -16.45
CA LYS A 22 11.83 -12.43 -17.03
C LYS A 22 11.48 -11.25 -16.09
N ASP A 23 10.80 -10.23 -16.58
CA ASP A 23 10.31 -9.04 -15.88
C ASP A 23 8.83 -9.11 -15.49
N VAL A 24 8.15 -10.25 -15.71
CA VAL A 24 6.69 -10.40 -15.54
C VAL A 24 6.29 -11.52 -14.56
N THR A 25 7.16 -11.85 -13.59
CA THR A 25 6.94 -12.92 -12.60
C THR A 25 5.56 -12.87 -11.93
N GLY A 26 5.10 -11.68 -11.50
CA GLY A 26 3.79 -11.53 -10.87
C GLY A 26 2.62 -11.90 -11.79
N LYS A 27 2.71 -11.54 -13.07
CA LYS A 27 1.69 -11.85 -14.07
C LYS A 27 1.56 -13.35 -14.30
N GLU A 28 2.68 -14.07 -14.39
CA GLU A 28 2.66 -15.53 -14.58
C GLU A 28 2.08 -16.24 -13.36
N ILE A 29 2.46 -15.83 -12.14
CA ILE A 29 1.88 -16.38 -10.90
C ILE A 29 0.37 -16.15 -10.86
N GLU A 30 -0.08 -14.91 -11.10
CA GLU A 30 -1.50 -14.55 -11.07
C GLU A 30 -2.30 -15.31 -12.12
N LYS A 31 -1.79 -15.36 -13.37
CA LYS A 31 -2.42 -16.10 -14.47
C LYS A 31 -2.62 -17.57 -14.12
N THR A 32 -1.57 -18.26 -13.66
CA THR A 32 -1.65 -19.69 -13.31
C THR A 32 -2.64 -19.91 -12.16
N LEU A 33 -2.62 -19.09 -11.11
CA LEU A 33 -3.56 -19.23 -10.00
C LEU A 33 -5.02 -19.00 -10.43
N LEU A 34 -5.28 -18.04 -11.33
CA LEU A 34 -6.61 -17.80 -11.87
C LEU A 34 -7.11 -18.96 -12.72
N GLU A 35 -6.25 -19.52 -13.58
CA GLU A 35 -6.58 -20.71 -14.39
C GLU A 35 -6.98 -21.90 -13.50
N GLU A 36 -6.23 -22.17 -12.43
CA GLU A 36 -6.54 -23.24 -11.47
C GLU A 36 -7.84 -22.98 -10.70
N VAL A 37 -8.06 -21.75 -10.20
CA VAL A 37 -9.28 -21.39 -9.46
C VAL A 37 -10.52 -21.54 -10.33
N HIS A 38 -10.45 -21.17 -11.62
CA HIS A 38 -11.56 -21.35 -12.56
C HIS A 38 -11.92 -22.81 -12.84
N ALA A 39 -10.98 -23.75 -12.64
CA ALA A 39 -11.22 -25.18 -12.82
C ALA A 39 -11.89 -25.85 -11.60
N LEU A 40 -11.94 -25.17 -10.45
CA LEU A 40 -12.48 -25.72 -9.20
C LEU A 40 -14.01 -25.48 -9.08
N PRO A 41 -14.85 -26.54 -9.12
CA PRO A 41 -16.31 -26.39 -9.12
C PRO A 41 -16.89 -25.89 -7.79
N ASN A 42 -16.10 -25.96 -6.71
CA ASN A 42 -16.47 -25.52 -5.37
C ASN A 42 -15.98 -24.10 -5.04
N VAL A 43 -15.42 -23.37 -6.01
CA VAL A 43 -15.01 -21.97 -5.86
C VAL A 43 -15.90 -21.07 -6.71
N THR A 44 -16.38 -19.97 -6.14
CA THR A 44 -17.16 -18.96 -6.86
C THR A 44 -16.41 -17.64 -6.85
N LEU A 45 -16.12 -17.10 -8.04
CA LEU A 45 -15.45 -15.81 -8.21
C LEU A 45 -16.46 -14.71 -8.47
N LEU A 46 -16.67 -13.85 -7.48
CA LEU A 46 -17.55 -12.68 -7.55
C LEU A 46 -16.77 -11.45 -7.99
N GLN A 47 -16.58 -11.28 -9.31
CA GLN A 47 -15.94 -10.09 -9.87
C GLN A 47 -16.84 -8.86 -9.78
N HIS A 48 -16.25 -7.66 -9.69
CA HIS A 48 -16.97 -6.38 -9.57
C HIS A 48 -17.85 -6.25 -8.32
N HIS A 49 -17.49 -6.91 -7.22
CA HIS A 49 -18.10 -6.70 -5.92
C HIS A 49 -17.13 -5.94 -5.01
N PHE A 50 -17.62 -4.91 -4.33
CA PHE A 50 -16.83 -4.07 -3.42
C PHE A 50 -17.25 -4.36 -1.98
N VAL A 51 -16.33 -4.82 -1.14
CA VAL A 51 -16.64 -5.10 0.27
C VAL A 51 -16.73 -3.79 1.04
N ILE A 52 -17.88 -3.53 1.67
CA ILE A 52 -18.16 -2.31 2.42
C ILE A 52 -17.64 -2.43 3.85
N ASP A 53 -18.00 -3.51 4.53
CA ASP A 53 -17.60 -3.72 5.92
C ASP A 53 -17.59 -5.20 6.35
N LEU A 54 -16.82 -5.47 7.41
CA LEU A 54 -16.82 -6.74 8.12
C LEU A 54 -18.04 -6.82 9.04
N ILE A 55 -18.76 -7.93 9.01
CA ILE A 55 -19.89 -8.15 9.91
C ILE A 55 -19.36 -8.67 11.23
N THR A 56 -19.57 -7.91 12.31
CA THR A 56 -19.30 -8.33 13.69
C THR A 56 -20.50 -7.98 14.58
N GLN A 57 -20.39 -8.27 15.88
CA GLN A 57 -21.42 -8.03 16.88
C GLN A 57 -22.03 -6.62 16.87
N HIS A 58 -21.28 -5.59 16.43
CA HIS A 58 -21.80 -4.23 16.41
C HIS A 58 -22.98 -4.04 15.45
N HIS A 59 -22.98 -4.77 14.33
CA HIS A 59 -24.11 -4.79 13.39
C HIS A 59 -25.36 -5.43 13.99
N MET A 60 -25.23 -6.16 15.09
CA MET A 60 -26.35 -6.74 15.85
C MET A 60 -26.81 -5.82 17.00
N GLY A 61 -26.43 -4.54 16.98
CA GLY A 61 -26.80 -3.56 18.01
C GLY A 61 -26.00 -3.66 19.30
N ARG A 62 -24.91 -4.45 19.33
CA ARG A 62 -24.04 -4.56 20.52
C ARG A 62 -22.99 -3.46 20.53
N ILE A 63 -22.70 -2.92 21.71
CA ILE A 63 -21.58 -1.99 21.87
C ILE A 63 -20.26 -2.77 21.80
N VAL A 64 -19.41 -2.44 20.82
CA VAL A 64 -18.08 -3.04 20.63
C VAL A 64 -17.00 -1.97 20.75
N THR A 65 -16.00 -2.26 21.57
CA THR A 65 -14.82 -1.41 21.77
C THR A 65 -13.56 -2.21 21.52
N ARG A 66 -12.39 -1.56 21.46
CA ARG A 66 -11.08 -2.24 21.36
C ARG A 66 -10.75 -3.19 22.51
N HIS A 67 -11.47 -3.08 23.64
CA HIS A 67 -11.30 -3.95 24.80
C HIS A 67 -12.38 -5.03 24.90
N THR A 68 -13.36 -5.04 23.98
CA THR A 68 -14.37 -6.07 23.94
C THR A 68 -13.69 -7.40 23.58
N PRO A 69 -13.75 -8.42 24.46
CA PRO A 69 -13.23 -9.72 24.12
C PRO A 69 -14.08 -10.36 23.02
N ASP A 70 -13.49 -11.31 22.31
CA ASP A 70 -14.24 -12.24 21.47
C ASP A 70 -15.07 -11.59 20.36
N ILE A 71 -14.56 -10.48 19.80
CA ILE A 71 -15.08 -9.94 18.54
C ILE A 71 -14.95 -11.05 17.49
N THR A 72 -16.03 -11.35 16.78
CA THR A 72 -16.11 -12.45 15.81
C THR A 72 -16.58 -11.90 14.48
N CYS A 73 -15.93 -12.32 13.41
CA CYS A 73 -16.36 -12.05 12.05
C CYS A 73 -17.43 -13.07 11.64
N TYR A 74 -18.55 -12.55 11.13
CA TYR A 74 -19.68 -13.35 10.67
C TYR A 74 -19.82 -13.36 9.15
N GLY A 75 -18.94 -12.63 8.44
CA GLY A 75 -19.02 -12.42 7.00
C GLY A 75 -18.80 -10.96 6.63
N VAL A 76 -19.40 -10.54 5.52
CA VAL A 76 -19.21 -9.20 4.95
C VAL A 76 -20.51 -8.63 4.37
N TYR A 77 -20.63 -7.31 4.39
CA TYR A 77 -21.51 -6.59 3.48
C TYR A 77 -20.72 -6.16 2.23
N LEU A 78 -21.31 -6.31 1.06
CA LEU A 78 -20.67 -5.98 -0.21
C LEU A 78 -21.64 -5.30 -1.16
N LEU A 79 -21.13 -4.37 -1.95
CA LEU A 79 -21.84 -3.71 -3.04
C LEU A 79 -21.56 -4.45 -4.34
N ASP A 80 -22.58 -5.00 -4.99
CA ASP A 80 -22.48 -5.39 -6.40
C ASP A 80 -22.46 -4.12 -7.25
N LYS A 81 -21.33 -3.88 -7.93
CA LYS A 81 -21.15 -2.67 -8.76
C LYS A 81 -22.04 -2.66 -10.00
N LYS A 82 -22.60 -3.79 -10.41
CA LYS A 82 -23.50 -3.90 -11.57
C LYS A 82 -24.93 -3.60 -11.18
N SER A 83 -25.48 -4.33 -10.21
CA SER A 83 -26.86 -4.10 -9.75
C SER A 83 -27.01 -2.89 -8.84
N ARG A 84 -25.91 -2.42 -8.23
CA ARG A 84 -25.87 -1.40 -7.17
C ARG A 84 -26.57 -1.82 -5.88
N ASN A 85 -26.85 -3.11 -5.73
CA ASN A 85 -27.42 -3.66 -4.50
C ASN A 85 -26.33 -3.97 -3.49
N ILE A 86 -26.67 -3.79 -2.21
CA ILE A 86 -25.83 -4.22 -1.11
C ILE A 86 -26.32 -5.58 -0.65
N GLU A 87 -25.42 -6.55 -0.70
CA GLU A 87 -25.65 -7.93 -0.31
C GLU A 87 -24.87 -8.27 0.96
N LYS A 88 -25.39 -9.28 1.66
CA LYS A 88 -24.75 -9.86 2.82
C LYS A 88 -24.29 -11.26 2.49
N ILE A 89 -23.00 -11.53 2.68
CA ILE A 89 -22.44 -12.88 2.64
C ILE A 89 -22.04 -13.28 4.05
N LEU A 90 -22.66 -14.34 4.56
CA LEU A 90 -22.29 -14.95 5.83
C LEU A 90 -21.28 -16.06 5.60
N SER A 91 -20.35 -16.21 6.55
CA SER A 91 -19.31 -17.22 6.47
C SER A 91 -18.95 -17.76 7.85
N ARG A 92 -18.47 -19.00 7.88
CA ARG A 92 -17.88 -19.62 9.08
C ARG A 92 -16.49 -19.04 9.37
N ILE A 93 -15.74 -18.76 8.29
CA ILE A 93 -14.40 -18.18 8.30
C ILE A 93 -14.31 -17.17 7.15
N THR A 94 -13.67 -16.04 7.42
CA THR A 94 -13.34 -15.00 6.44
C THR A 94 -11.83 -14.85 6.35
N LEU A 95 -11.30 -14.75 5.12
CA LEU A 95 -9.90 -14.43 4.84
C LEU A 95 -9.81 -13.08 4.13
N MET A 96 -8.99 -12.18 4.66
CA MET A 96 -8.69 -10.90 4.06
C MET A 96 -7.35 -10.91 3.32
N ALA A 97 -7.39 -10.63 2.02
CA ALA A 97 -6.20 -10.55 1.15
C ALA A 97 -6.28 -9.31 0.24
N SER A 98 -6.60 -8.14 0.82
CA SER A 98 -6.99 -6.93 0.08
C SER A 98 -5.83 -6.10 -0.50
N GLY A 99 -4.59 -6.57 -0.37
CA GLY A 99 -3.40 -5.81 -0.81
C GLY A 99 -3.10 -4.57 0.04
N GLY A 100 -2.22 -3.71 -0.48
CA GLY A 100 -1.69 -2.53 0.20
C GLY A 100 -2.56 -1.27 0.10
N ALA A 101 -1.96 -0.14 0.48
CA ALA A 101 -2.64 1.15 0.61
C ALA A 101 -1.89 2.32 -0.05
N GLY A 102 -1.10 2.06 -1.10
CA GLY A 102 -0.26 3.09 -1.72
C GLY A 102 -1.04 4.24 -2.39
N GLN A 103 -2.32 4.04 -2.73
CA GLN A 103 -3.18 5.11 -3.25
C GLN A 103 -3.50 6.19 -2.23
N VAL A 104 -3.01 6.09 -0.99
CA VAL A 104 -3.04 7.19 -0.02
C VAL A 104 -2.06 8.33 -0.35
N TYR A 105 -1.09 8.09 -1.25
CA TYR A 105 -0.12 9.08 -1.73
C TYR A 105 -0.41 9.52 -3.17
N LYS A 106 0.06 10.72 -3.54
CA LYS A 106 -0.06 11.26 -4.90
C LYS A 106 0.70 10.41 -5.92
N SER A 107 1.97 10.09 -5.63
CA SER A 107 2.83 9.24 -6.45
C SER A 107 2.92 7.84 -5.85
N THR A 108 2.49 6.84 -6.61
CA THR A 108 2.49 5.43 -6.18
C THR A 108 2.65 4.53 -7.39
N THR A 109 3.38 3.44 -7.23
CA THR A 109 3.48 2.39 -8.26
C THR A 109 2.35 1.37 -8.13
N ASN A 110 1.52 1.47 -7.09
CA ASN A 110 0.46 0.50 -6.84
C ASN A 110 -0.74 0.75 -7.76
N PRO A 111 -1.45 -0.32 -8.17
CA PRO A 111 -2.65 -0.17 -8.98
C PRO A 111 -3.70 0.68 -8.27
N VAL A 112 -4.67 1.20 -9.03
CA VAL A 112 -5.72 2.11 -8.52
C VAL A 112 -6.59 1.48 -7.42
N ILE A 113 -6.60 0.15 -7.30
CA ILE A 113 -7.34 -0.60 -6.28
C ILE A 113 -6.63 -0.70 -4.93
N ALA A 114 -5.37 -0.25 -4.81
CA ALA A 114 -4.59 -0.36 -3.58
C ALA A 114 -4.92 0.77 -2.59
N THR A 115 -6.17 0.80 -2.12
CA THR A 115 -6.76 1.83 -1.25
C THR A 115 -6.76 1.45 0.24
N GLY A 116 -6.26 0.26 0.60
CA GLY A 116 -6.17 -0.20 1.98
C GLY A 116 -7.51 -0.58 2.62
N ASP A 117 -8.51 -0.94 1.82
CA ASP A 117 -9.89 -1.17 2.28
C ASP A 117 -9.97 -2.19 3.42
N GLY A 118 -9.23 -3.30 3.31
CA GLY A 118 -9.21 -4.33 4.34
C GLY A 118 -8.69 -3.85 5.68
N ILE A 119 -7.60 -3.07 5.67
CA ILE A 119 -7.02 -2.48 6.88
C ILE A 119 -8.03 -1.50 7.51
N ALA A 120 -8.70 -0.68 6.69
CA ALA A 120 -9.71 0.26 7.19
C ALA A 120 -10.93 -0.46 7.80
N MET A 121 -11.42 -1.54 7.17
CA MET A 121 -12.49 -2.38 7.73
C MET A 121 -12.07 -3.02 9.06
N MET A 122 -10.84 -3.54 9.13
CA MET A 122 -10.32 -4.11 10.37
C MET A 122 -10.28 -3.07 11.50
N TYR A 123 -9.85 -1.84 11.20
CA TYR A 123 -9.85 -0.75 12.18
C TYR A 123 -11.27 -0.42 12.68
N ARG A 124 -12.24 -0.32 11.77
CA ARG A 124 -13.65 -0.07 12.12
C ARG A 124 -14.21 -1.18 13.00
N ALA A 125 -13.89 -2.42 12.68
CA ALA A 125 -14.24 -3.61 13.45
C ALA A 125 -13.49 -3.73 14.80
N LYS A 126 -12.68 -2.72 15.17
CA LYS A 126 -11.88 -2.65 16.42
C LYS A 126 -10.80 -3.73 16.52
N GLY A 127 -10.35 -4.20 15.35
CA GLY A 127 -9.23 -5.11 15.22
C GLY A 127 -7.87 -4.43 15.36
N ARG A 128 -6.85 -5.20 15.69
CA ARG A 128 -5.48 -4.71 15.93
C ARG A 128 -4.75 -4.43 14.62
N ILE A 129 -4.18 -3.24 14.54
CA ILE A 129 -3.35 -2.77 13.42
C ILE A 129 -1.99 -2.37 13.96
N ALA A 130 -0.93 -2.62 13.20
CA ALA A 130 0.42 -2.30 13.62
C ALA A 130 1.26 -1.65 12.51
N ASN A 131 2.26 -0.87 12.92
CA ASN A 131 3.41 -0.47 12.09
C ASN A 131 3.07 0.30 10.80
N MET A 132 1.94 1.01 10.79
CA MET A 132 1.43 1.74 9.63
C MET A 132 2.38 2.85 9.13
N GLU A 133 3.28 3.34 9.97
CA GLU A 133 4.27 4.36 9.62
C GLU A 133 5.35 3.88 8.64
N PHE A 134 5.54 2.56 8.48
CA PHE A 134 6.57 1.97 7.62
C PHE A 134 6.04 1.74 6.19
N VAL A 135 6.01 2.83 5.43
CA VAL A 135 5.69 2.83 3.99
C VAL A 135 6.99 2.86 3.19
N GLN A 136 7.18 1.89 2.30
CA GLN A 136 8.34 1.82 1.43
C GLN A 136 8.09 2.66 0.18
N PHE A 137 9.05 3.55 -0.13
CA PHE A 137 9.03 4.36 -1.35
C PHE A 137 10.09 3.86 -2.34
N HIS A 138 9.74 3.76 -3.61
CA HIS A 138 10.72 3.61 -4.69
C HIS A 138 11.28 5.00 -5.03
N PRO A 139 12.61 5.19 -5.08
CA PRO A 139 13.21 6.51 -5.21
C PRO A 139 12.93 7.15 -6.56
N THR A 140 12.88 6.35 -7.62
CA THR A 140 12.77 6.81 -9.01
C THR A 140 11.50 6.26 -9.66
N SER A 141 10.50 7.12 -9.79
CA SER A 141 9.36 6.93 -10.69
C SER A 141 9.25 8.16 -11.58
N LEU A 142 8.78 8.01 -12.82
CA LEU A 142 8.56 9.13 -13.72
C LEU A 142 7.53 10.08 -13.10
N TYR A 143 7.89 11.35 -12.99
CA TYR A 143 6.94 12.38 -12.58
C TYR A 143 6.05 12.73 -13.79
N ASP A 144 4.78 12.34 -13.71
CA ASP A 144 3.77 12.58 -14.73
C ASP A 144 2.47 13.05 -14.05
N PRO A 145 2.23 14.37 -13.96
CA PRO A 145 1.11 14.94 -13.23
C PRO A 145 -0.24 14.35 -13.63
N GLY A 146 -0.98 13.86 -12.64
CA GLY A 146 -2.32 13.29 -12.86
C GLY A 146 -2.32 11.83 -13.31
N VAL A 147 -1.17 11.21 -13.54
CA VAL A 147 -1.05 9.79 -13.89
C VAL A 147 -0.80 8.94 -12.64
N SER A 148 -1.64 7.92 -12.44
CA SER A 148 -1.51 6.90 -11.40
C SER A 148 -1.96 5.54 -11.96
N PRO A 149 -1.18 4.46 -11.81
CA PRO A 149 0.10 4.39 -11.12
C PRO A 149 1.23 5.14 -11.85
N SER A 150 2.21 5.60 -11.08
CA SER A 150 3.46 6.17 -11.58
C SER A 150 4.30 5.09 -12.27
N PHE A 151 4.86 5.43 -13.43
CA PHE A 151 5.76 4.53 -14.14
C PHE A 151 7.08 4.38 -13.39
N LEU A 152 7.40 3.17 -12.95
CA LEU A 152 8.61 2.89 -12.18
C LEU A 152 9.83 2.89 -13.10
N ILE A 153 10.86 3.64 -12.71
CA ILE A 153 12.17 3.61 -13.37
C ILE A 153 13.09 2.74 -12.53
N THR A 154 13.47 1.57 -13.06
CA THR A 154 14.21 0.55 -12.30
C THR A 154 15.50 1.09 -11.69
N GLU A 155 15.81 0.67 -10.46
CA GLU A 155 17.07 0.96 -9.78
C GLU A 155 18.30 0.53 -10.59
N ALA A 156 18.16 -0.48 -11.45
CA ALA A 156 19.24 -0.92 -12.33
C ALA A 156 19.78 0.18 -13.25
N ILE A 157 18.98 1.19 -13.61
CA ILE A 157 19.44 2.31 -14.44
C ILE A 157 20.47 3.19 -13.71
N ARG A 158 20.35 3.33 -12.38
CA ARG A 158 21.35 4.00 -11.54
C ARG A 158 22.63 3.18 -11.51
N GLY A 159 22.50 1.85 -11.43
CA GLY A 159 23.59 0.88 -11.56
C GLY A 159 24.36 0.99 -12.88
N ALA A 160 23.67 1.32 -13.96
CA ALA A 160 24.24 1.56 -15.29
C ALA A 160 24.91 2.95 -15.45
N GLY A 161 24.86 3.80 -14.40
CA GLY A 161 25.53 5.09 -14.38
C GLY A 161 24.61 6.31 -14.40
N ALA A 162 23.28 6.14 -14.29
CA ALA A 162 22.38 7.29 -14.21
C ALA A 162 22.59 8.11 -12.91
N VAL A 163 22.63 9.43 -13.04
CA VAL A 163 22.95 10.37 -11.94
C VAL A 163 21.73 11.20 -11.57
N LEU A 164 21.47 11.37 -10.27
CA LEU A 164 20.39 12.22 -9.77
C LEU A 164 20.86 13.67 -9.68
N LYS A 165 20.08 14.58 -10.27
CA LYS A 165 20.36 16.00 -10.38
C LYS A 165 19.20 16.84 -9.87
N ASN A 166 19.49 18.00 -9.29
CA ASN A 166 18.46 18.95 -8.90
C ASN A 166 17.91 19.72 -10.12
N SER A 167 16.95 20.63 -9.92
CA SER A 167 16.39 21.46 -11.00
C SER A 167 17.41 22.39 -11.68
N LYS A 168 18.60 22.57 -11.08
CA LYS A 168 19.72 23.33 -11.66
C LYS A 168 20.70 22.47 -12.45
N GLY A 169 20.46 21.15 -12.55
CA GLY A 169 21.35 20.22 -13.23
C GLY A 169 22.58 19.79 -12.42
N GLU A 170 22.61 20.07 -11.11
CA GLU A 170 23.73 19.72 -10.23
C GLU A 170 23.48 18.36 -9.57
N ALA A 171 24.50 17.50 -9.57
CA ALA A 171 24.44 16.25 -8.80
C ALA A 171 24.39 16.56 -7.30
N PHE A 172 23.43 15.98 -6.57
CA PHE A 172 23.23 16.32 -5.15
C PHE A 172 23.49 15.15 -4.19
N MET A 173 23.55 13.91 -4.68
CA MET A 173 23.62 12.73 -3.81
C MET A 173 24.89 12.68 -2.96
N ASP A 174 25.98 13.31 -3.39
CA ASP A 174 27.25 13.37 -2.64
C ASP A 174 27.11 14.10 -1.30
N LYS A 175 26.10 14.98 -1.16
CA LYS A 175 25.75 15.62 0.13
C LYS A 175 25.21 14.62 1.16
N TYR A 176 24.66 13.49 0.70
CA TYR A 176 23.91 12.54 1.52
C TYR A 176 24.63 11.20 1.70
N HIS A 177 25.37 10.74 0.69
CA HIS A 177 26.06 9.45 0.75
C HIS A 177 27.23 9.37 -0.23
N HIS A 178 28.35 8.79 0.22
CA HIS A 178 29.58 8.64 -0.59
C HIS A 178 29.42 7.76 -1.84
N LEU A 179 28.38 6.91 -1.89
CA LEU A 179 28.05 6.10 -3.09
C LEU A 179 27.21 6.88 -4.12
N GLY A 180 26.90 8.15 -3.89
CA GLY A 180 26.09 8.96 -4.80
C GLY A 180 24.75 8.30 -5.13
N SER A 181 24.39 8.28 -6.42
CA SER A 181 23.17 7.63 -6.92
C SER A 181 23.11 6.10 -6.70
N LEU A 182 24.21 5.45 -6.32
CA LEU A 182 24.25 4.02 -5.98
C LEU A 182 24.00 3.73 -4.50
N ALA A 183 23.72 4.75 -3.69
CA ALA A 183 23.37 4.56 -2.30
C ALA A 183 22.13 3.64 -2.12
N PRO A 184 21.96 3.01 -0.94
CA PRO A 184 20.78 2.24 -0.62
C PRO A 184 19.47 2.99 -0.90
N ARG A 185 18.47 2.25 -1.39
CA ARG A 185 17.18 2.77 -1.84
C ARG A 185 16.52 3.77 -0.88
N ASP A 186 16.53 3.48 0.41
CA ASP A 186 15.92 4.33 1.43
C ASP A 186 16.69 5.64 1.63
N ILE A 187 18.02 5.63 1.49
CA ILE A 187 18.85 6.84 1.52
C ILE A 187 18.59 7.71 0.29
N VAL A 188 18.54 7.11 -0.90
CA VAL A 188 18.25 7.84 -2.14
C VAL A 188 16.86 8.47 -2.10
N ALA A 189 15.85 7.72 -1.67
CA ALA A 189 14.49 8.24 -1.54
C ALA A 189 14.42 9.41 -0.55
N ARG A 190 15.10 9.31 0.61
CA ARG A 190 15.19 10.41 1.59
C ARG A 190 15.89 11.64 1.01
N ALA A 191 16.98 11.46 0.26
CA ALA A 191 17.73 12.56 -0.34
C ALA A 191 16.88 13.32 -1.36
N ILE A 192 16.18 12.59 -2.25
CA ILE A 192 15.26 13.19 -3.24
C ILE A 192 14.15 13.98 -2.54
N ASP A 193 13.46 13.35 -1.58
CA ASP A 193 12.37 13.97 -0.82
C ASP A 193 12.84 15.22 -0.06
N ASN A 194 14.06 15.20 0.49
CA ASN A 194 14.65 16.35 1.16
C ASN A 194 14.99 17.48 0.19
N GLU A 195 15.63 17.20 -0.95
CA GLU A 195 15.92 18.23 -1.96
C GLU A 195 14.63 18.88 -2.47
N MET A 196 13.60 18.10 -2.79
CA MET A 196 12.28 18.61 -3.21
C MET A 196 11.65 19.52 -2.14
N LYS A 197 11.72 19.13 -0.86
CA LYS A 197 11.18 19.93 0.25
C LYS A 197 11.93 21.23 0.47
N ILE A 198 13.25 21.24 0.27
CA ILE A 198 14.09 22.43 0.41
C ILE A 198 13.86 23.40 -0.76
N SER A 199 13.77 22.87 -1.99
CA SER A 199 13.61 23.70 -3.19
C SER A 199 12.16 24.16 -3.41
N GLY A 200 11.18 23.40 -2.93
CA GLY A 200 9.76 23.58 -3.25
C GLY A 200 9.38 23.05 -4.64
N GLU A 201 10.25 22.24 -5.26
CA GLU A 201 10.02 21.65 -6.59
C GLU A 201 9.27 20.32 -6.48
N ASP A 202 8.48 20.00 -7.50
CA ASP A 202 7.66 18.79 -7.55
C ASP A 202 8.45 17.50 -7.89
N PHE A 203 9.65 17.64 -8.44
CA PHE A 203 10.49 16.52 -8.88
C PHE A 203 11.98 16.89 -8.86
N VAL A 204 12.82 15.87 -9.00
CA VAL A 204 14.25 16.02 -9.34
C VAL A 204 14.50 15.40 -10.72
N LEU A 205 15.70 15.56 -11.25
CA LEU A 205 16.08 15.02 -12.55
C LEU A 205 16.91 13.75 -12.41
N LEU A 206 16.71 12.80 -13.32
CA LEU A 206 17.57 11.64 -13.51
C LEU A 206 18.26 11.78 -14.88
N ASP A 207 19.59 11.87 -14.84
CA ASP A 207 20.43 11.99 -16.02
C ASP A 207 20.94 10.60 -16.44
N CYS A 208 20.43 10.13 -17.57
CA CYS A 208 20.79 8.85 -18.17
C CYS A 208 21.75 9.01 -19.37
N THR A 209 22.17 10.23 -19.70
CA THR A 209 22.86 10.55 -20.96
C THR A 209 24.25 9.94 -21.09
N SER A 210 24.86 9.51 -19.98
CA SER A 210 26.14 8.79 -19.97
C SER A 210 26.00 7.30 -20.31
N ILE A 211 24.77 6.76 -20.34
CA ILE A 211 24.50 5.37 -20.68
C ILE A 211 24.50 5.24 -22.20
N SER A 212 25.24 4.25 -22.73
CA SER A 212 25.33 4.06 -24.17
C SER A 212 23.96 3.73 -24.80
N PRO A 213 23.66 4.19 -26.02
CA PRO A 213 22.43 3.81 -26.72
C PRO A 213 22.26 2.30 -26.83
N GLU A 214 23.34 1.55 -27.07
CA GLU A 214 23.32 0.09 -27.15
C GLU A 214 22.86 -0.54 -25.83
N GLU A 215 23.44 -0.11 -24.71
CA GLU A 215 23.07 -0.60 -23.37
C GLU A 215 21.63 -0.23 -23.02
N MET A 216 21.22 1.01 -23.34
CA MET A 216 19.86 1.49 -23.08
C MET A 216 18.80 0.66 -23.83
N HIS A 217 19.01 0.43 -25.13
CA HIS A 217 18.06 -0.35 -25.92
C HIS A 217 18.09 -1.85 -25.57
N ALA A 218 19.24 -2.39 -25.16
CA ALA A 218 19.38 -3.80 -24.81
C ALA A 218 18.78 -4.13 -23.43
N HIS A 219 19.03 -3.29 -22.42
CA HIS A 219 18.68 -3.59 -21.03
C HIS A 219 17.46 -2.82 -20.51
N PHE A 220 17.15 -1.65 -21.09
CA PHE A 220 16.06 -0.78 -20.63
C PHE A 220 15.08 -0.35 -21.74
N PRO A 221 14.69 -1.23 -22.70
CA PRO A 221 13.85 -0.84 -23.83
C PRO A 221 12.48 -0.29 -23.40
N ASN A 222 11.89 -0.83 -22.33
CA ASN A 222 10.61 -0.34 -21.81
C ASN A 222 10.72 1.10 -21.28
N ILE A 223 11.79 1.42 -20.52
CA ILE A 223 12.03 2.78 -20.03
C ILE A 223 12.24 3.75 -21.19
N TYR A 224 13.07 3.36 -22.17
CA TYR A 224 13.33 4.17 -23.36
C TYR A 224 12.03 4.49 -24.10
N ASN A 225 11.22 3.48 -24.43
CA ASN A 225 9.99 3.65 -25.18
C ASN A 225 8.96 4.48 -24.40
N THR A 226 8.72 4.19 -23.11
CA THR A 226 7.76 4.95 -22.30
C THR A 226 8.17 6.40 -22.13
N CYS A 227 9.45 6.68 -21.86
CA CYS A 227 9.91 8.07 -21.73
C CYS A 227 9.79 8.82 -23.07
N LYS A 228 10.10 8.15 -24.19
CA LYS A 228 9.95 8.73 -25.54
C LYS A 228 8.49 9.04 -25.89
N GLU A 229 7.55 8.16 -25.55
CA GLU A 229 6.11 8.42 -25.68
C GLU A 229 5.65 9.62 -24.85
N LYS A 230 6.32 9.87 -23.71
CA LYS A 230 6.08 11.01 -22.83
C LYS A 230 6.87 12.27 -23.24
N GLY A 231 7.58 12.23 -24.36
CA GLY A 231 8.28 13.37 -24.94
C GLY A 231 9.72 13.56 -24.47
N TYR A 232 10.33 12.56 -23.81
CA TYR A 232 11.72 12.61 -23.36
C TYR A 232 12.60 11.66 -24.18
N ASP A 233 13.62 12.18 -24.86
CA ASP A 233 14.69 11.36 -25.44
C ASP A 233 15.77 11.14 -24.36
N ILE A 234 15.68 10.04 -23.62
CA ILE A 234 16.52 9.79 -22.42
C ILE A 234 18.03 9.66 -22.72
N LEU A 235 18.41 9.61 -23.99
CA LEU A 235 19.80 9.65 -24.44
C LEU A 235 20.35 11.09 -24.52
N LYS A 236 19.48 12.10 -24.41
CA LYS A 236 19.81 13.53 -24.55
C LYS A 236 19.21 14.38 -23.43
N ASP A 237 18.03 14.01 -22.97
CA ASP A 237 17.24 14.72 -21.98
C ASP A 237 17.38 14.06 -20.61
N MET A 238 17.41 14.87 -19.56
CA MET A 238 17.19 14.39 -18.20
C MET A 238 15.70 14.18 -17.96
N ILE A 239 15.32 13.12 -17.26
CA ILE A 239 13.92 12.79 -17.02
C ILE A 239 13.48 13.20 -15.61
N PRO A 240 12.27 13.78 -15.45
CA PRO A 240 11.78 14.18 -14.14
C PRO A 240 11.35 12.94 -13.35
N VAL A 241 11.88 12.81 -12.14
CA VAL A 241 11.61 11.68 -11.25
C VAL A 241 11.20 12.13 -9.86
N VAL A 242 10.33 11.34 -9.25
CA VAL A 242 9.83 11.53 -7.89
C VAL A 242 9.78 10.19 -7.15
N PRO A 243 9.95 10.17 -5.82
CA PRO A 243 9.71 8.96 -5.05
C PRO A 243 8.23 8.57 -5.07
N ALA A 244 7.94 7.28 -5.24
CA ALA A 244 6.58 6.77 -5.26
C ALA A 244 6.36 5.72 -4.18
N ALA A 245 5.22 5.80 -3.48
CA ALA A 245 4.81 4.75 -2.54
C ALA A 245 4.72 3.41 -3.27
N HIS A 246 5.23 2.35 -2.64
CA HIS A 246 5.44 1.07 -3.32
C HIS A 246 4.95 -0.13 -2.52
N TYR A 247 5.17 -0.14 -1.20
CA TYR A 247 4.79 -1.26 -0.35
C TYR A 247 4.50 -0.80 1.08
N LEU A 248 3.44 -1.31 1.70
CA LEU A 248 3.15 -1.07 3.11
C LEU A 248 3.67 -2.24 3.97
N CYS A 249 4.57 -1.97 4.92
CA CYS A 249 5.09 -3.00 5.85
C CYS A 249 4.21 -3.19 7.10
N GLY A 250 3.37 -2.19 7.39
CA GLY A 250 2.34 -2.27 8.42
C GLY A 250 1.05 -2.89 7.92
N GLY A 251 0.03 -2.94 8.78
CA GLY A 251 -1.28 -3.45 8.42
C GLY A 251 -1.95 -4.20 9.56
N ILE A 252 -2.82 -5.14 9.21
CA ILE A 252 -3.56 -5.99 10.13
C ILE A 252 -2.58 -6.88 10.89
N SER A 253 -2.57 -6.78 12.22
CA SER A 253 -1.70 -7.64 13.03
C SER A 253 -2.19 -9.09 12.93
N THR A 254 -1.29 -9.97 12.53
CA THR A 254 -1.54 -11.41 12.51
C THR A 254 -0.52 -12.17 13.34
N ASP A 255 -0.88 -13.39 13.74
CA ASP A 255 0.07 -14.34 14.28
C ASP A 255 0.75 -15.17 13.17
N ALA A 256 1.54 -16.18 13.55
CA ALA A 256 2.27 -17.02 12.60
C ALA A 256 1.38 -17.86 11.67
N HIS A 257 0.09 -18.02 12.02
CA HIS A 257 -0.92 -18.76 11.25
C HIS A 257 -1.87 -17.83 10.48
N GLY A 258 -1.62 -16.53 10.48
CA GLY A 258 -2.46 -15.54 9.81
C GLY A 258 -3.74 -15.19 10.56
N MET A 259 -3.90 -15.64 11.81
CA MET A 259 -5.07 -15.29 12.63
C MET A 259 -4.98 -13.83 13.05
N THR A 260 -6.10 -13.12 12.91
CA THR A 260 -6.21 -11.74 13.37
C THR A 260 -6.67 -11.66 14.83
N SER A 261 -6.79 -10.45 15.37
CA SER A 261 -7.41 -10.26 16.69
C SER A 261 -8.93 -10.47 16.72
N ILE A 262 -9.57 -10.68 15.57
CA ILE A 262 -11.01 -10.97 15.44
C ILE A 262 -11.16 -12.46 15.14
N ARG A 263 -11.99 -13.16 15.93
CA ARG A 263 -12.26 -14.59 15.74
C ARG A 263 -12.88 -14.83 14.37
N ASN A 264 -12.55 -15.97 13.78
CA ASN A 264 -12.99 -16.38 12.44
C ASN A 264 -12.53 -15.45 11.29
N LEU A 265 -11.62 -14.51 11.57
CA LEU A 265 -11.01 -13.64 10.56
C LEU A 265 -9.50 -13.90 10.48
N TYR A 266 -9.06 -14.28 9.29
CA TYR A 266 -7.66 -14.39 8.92
C TYR A 266 -7.28 -13.24 7.99
N ALA A 267 -5.99 -12.96 7.89
CA ALA A 267 -5.47 -12.03 6.88
C ALA A 267 -4.11 -12.50 6.35
N CYS A 268 -3.82 -12.22 5.08
CA CYS A 268 -2.51 -12.47 4.46
C CYS A 268 -2.16 -11.46 3.37
N GLY A 269 -0.89 -11.49 2.95
CA GLY A 269 -0.36 -10.58 1.94
C GLY A 269 -0.15 -9.16 2.49
N GLU A 270 -0.07 -8.19 1.59
CA GLU A 270 0.34 -6.82 1.93
C GLU A 270 -0.61 -6.08 2.89
N CYS A 271 -1.86 -6.53 3.07
CA CYS A 271 -2.75 -5.92 4.06
C CYS A 271 -2.35 -6.23 5.51
N THR A 272 -1.32 -7.05 5.74
CA THR A 272 -0.94 -7.56 7.05
C THR A 272 0.38 -7.01 7.58
N CYS A 273 0.48 -6.96 8.90
CA CYS A 273 1.74 -6.84 9.62
C CYS A 273 2.02 -8.18 10.31
N THR A 274 2.75 -9.06 9.61
CA THR A 274 3.18 -10.39 10.12
C THR A 274 4.42 -10.31 11.01
N GLY A 275 5.13 -9.18 10.96
CA GLY A 275 6.45 -8.99 11.57
C GLY A 275 7.64 -9.33 10.65
N LEU A 276 7.42 -10.01 9.51
CA LEU A 276 8.49 -10.43 8.59
C LEU A 276 9.32 -9.25 8.05
N HIS A 277 8.64 -8.16 7.68
CA HIS A 277 9.29 -7.00 7.05
C HIS A 277 9.86 -6.00 8.05
N GLY A 278 9.52 -6.12 9.34
CA GLY A 278 9.89 -5.16 10.38
C GLY A 278 9.66 -3.72 9.92
N THR A 279 10.74 -2.96 9.80
CA THR A 279 10.70 -1.54 9.40
C THR A 279 11.06 -1.27 7.95
N ASN A 280 11.41 -2.31 7.16
CA ASN A 280 11.77 -2.20 5.76
C ASN A 280 11.75 -3.56 5.05
N ARG A 281 10.80 -3.75 4.13
CA ARG A 281 10.67 -4.98 3.34
C ARG A 281 11.88 -5.19 2.43
N LEU A 282 12.49 -6.38 2.52
CA LEU A 282 13.50 -6.83 1.56
C LEU A 282 12.84 -7.12 0.21
N ALA A 283 13.56 -6.84 -0.87
CA ALA A 283 13.13 -7.07 -2.22
C ALA A 283 12.72 -8.56 -2.45
N SER A 284 11.83 -8.83 -3.42
CA SER A 284 11.15 -10.12 -3.66
C SER A 284 10.37 -10.80 -2.50
N ASN A 285 10.47 -10.38 -1.24
CA ASN A 285 9.83 -11.10 -0.11
C ASN A 285 8.30 -10.95 -0.03
N SER A 286 7.71 -9.94 -0.69
CA SER A 286 6.26 -9.68 -0.56
C SER A 286 5.38 -10.75 -1.19
N LEU A 287 5.73 -11.22 -2.41
CA LEU A 287 5.00 -12.32 -3.05
C LEU A 287 5.20 -13.65 -2.30
N LEU A 288 6.41 -13.86 -1.77
CA LEU A 288 6.71 -15.04 -0.96
C LEU A 288 5.87 -15.06 0.32
N GLU A 289 5.75 -13.94 1.02
CA GLU A 289 4.90 -13.83 2.21
C GLU A 289 3.45 -14.20 1.92
N ALA A 290 2.88 -13.68 0.81
CA ALA A 290 1.52 -13.98 0.42
C ALA A 290 1.27 -15.49 0.26
N LEU A 291 2.17 -16.19 -0.46
CA LEU A 291 2.06 -17.64 -0.67
C LEU A 291 2.23 -18.44 0.63
N VAL A 292 3.24 -18.10 1.44
CA VAL A 292 3.52 -18.79 2.70
C VAL A 292 2.36 -18.65 3.68
N PHE A 293 1.82 -17.43 3.85
CA PHE A 293 0.71 -17.21 4.77
C PHE A 293 -0.61 -17.79 4.25
N ALA A 294 -0.87 -17.75 2.93
CA ALA A 294 -2.04 -18.42 2.36
C ALA A 294 -2.03 -19.93 2.66
N HIS A 295 -0.86 -20.59 2.53
CA HIS A 295 -0.73 -22.01 2.86
C HIS A 295 -0.93 -22.30 4.35
N ARG A 296 -0.31 -21.52 5.24
CA ARG A 296 -0.47 -21.69 6.70
C ARG A 296 -1.91 -21.46 7.15
N ILE A 297 -2.59 -20.47 6.56
CA ILE A 297 -4.00 -20.20 6.82
C ILE A 297 -4.83 -21.37 6.36
N PHE A 298 -4.57 -21.94 5.18
CA PHE A 298 -5.26 -23.16 4.72
C PHE A 298 -5.13 -24.30 5.74
N GLU A 299 -3.90 -24.64 6.17
CA GLU A 299 -3.68 -25.72 7.13
C GLU A 299 -4.44 -25.50 8.45
N HIS A 300 -4.45 -24.27 8.97
CA HIS A 300 -5.12 -23.95 10.23
C HIS A 300 -6.64 -23.82 10.07
N ALA A 301 -7.12 -23.07 9.08
CA ALA A 301 -8.53 -22.79 8.85
C ALA A 301 -9.32 -24.05 8.45
N SER A 302 -8.71 -25.00 7.73
CA SER A 302 -9.35 -26.28 7.38
C SER A 302 -9.70 -27.14 8.60
N GLU A 303 -9.00 -26.99 9.73
CA GLU A 303 -9.39 -27.64 10.97
C GLU A 303 -10.47 -26.84 11.70
N GLN A 304 -10.26 -25.52 11.85
CA GLN A 304 -11.20 -24.64 12.56
C GLN A 304 -12.58 -24.60 11.91
N ILE A 305 -12.64 -24.68 10.58
CA ILE A 305 -13.91 -24.66 9.85
C ILE A 305 -14.75 -25.88 10.20
N LYS A 306 -14.24 -26.96 10.78
CA LYS A 306 -15.07 -28.13 11.13
C LYS A 306 -16.03 -27.81 12.29
N SER A 307 -15.60 -26.96 13.23
CA SER A 307 -16.34 -26.61 14.45
C SER A 307 -16.96 -25.21 14.46
N ALA A 308 -16.67 -24.36 13.46
CA ALA A 308 -17.26 -23.03 13.37
C ALA A 308 -18.72 -23.11 12.87
N ASP A 309 -19.63 -22.27 13.32
CA ASP A 309 -21.01 -22.22 12.79
C ASP A 309 -21.28 -20.91 12.06
N ILE A 310 -22.24 -20.90 11.15
CA ILE A 310 -22.73 -19.67 10.53
C ILE A 310 -23.61 -18.94 11.54
N GLN A 311 -23.29 -17.68 11.81
CA GLN A 311 -24.12 -16.85 12.67
C GLN A 311 -25.40 -16.42 11.95
N GLU A 312 -26.54 -16.88 12.42
CA GLU A 312 -27.86 -16.46 11.91
C GLU A 312 -28.33 -15.14 12.57
N GLY A 313 -29.42 -14.57 12.03
CA GLY A 313 -30.05 -13.37 12.57
C GLY A 313 -29.27 -12.07 12.38
N ILE A 314 -28.27 -12.07 11.49
CA ILE A 314 -27.60 -10.84 11.06
C ILE A 314 -28.62 -10.00 10.25
N PRO A 315 -28.79 -8.70 10.53
CA PRO A 315 -29.71 -7.85 9.78
C PRO A 315 -29.28 -7.68 8.31
N GLU A 316 -30.17 -7.19 7.45
CA GLU A 316 -29.77 -6.70 6.13
C GLU A 316 -29.16 -5.30 6.25
N TRP A 317 -28.48 -4.85 5.19
CA TRP A 317 -27.98 -3.49 5.12
C TRP A 317 -29.15 -2.50 5.15
N ASN A 318 -29.13 -1.55 6.08
CA ASN A 318 -30.13 -0.48 6.14
C ASN A 318 -29.63 0.75 5.36
N ALA A 319 -30.27 1.03 4.22
CA ALA A 319 -30.02 2.22 3.40
C ALA A 319 -31.12 3.30 3.54
N GLU A 320 -32.06 3.16 4.49
CA GLU A 320 -33.13 4.14 4.70
C GLU A 320 -32.58 5.54 4.99
N GLY A 321 -33.17 6.56 4.36
CA GLY A 321 -32.77 7.95 4.51
C GLY A 321 -31.55 8.38 3.68
N THR A 322 -30.96 7.49 2.89
CA THR A 322 -29.89 7.85 1.95
C THR A 322 -30.43 8.34 0.62
N THR A 323 -29.74 9.29 -0.01
CA THR A 323 -30.07 9.80 -1.36
C THR A 323 -28.88 9.71 -2.30
N ASP A 324 -29.11 9.68 -3.61
CA ASP A 324 -28.00 9.70 -4.56
C ASP A 324 -27.15 10.99 -4.40
N PRO A 325 -25.81 10.88 -4.52
CA PRO A 325 -24.93 12.04 -4.37
C PRO A 325 -25.28 13.08 -5.45
N THR A 326 -25.61 14.29 -5.01
CA THR A 326 -25.85 15.42 -5.91
C THR A 326 -24.56 15.92 -6.55
N GLU A 327 -23.42 15.82 -5.84
CA GLU A 327 -22.15 16.43 -6.23
C GLU A 327 -20.94 15.50 -6.00
N MET A 328 -20.55 14.75 -7.03
CA MET A 328 -19.33 13.90 -7.01
C MET A 328 -18.03 14.70 -6.85
N VAL A 329 -18.07 16.02 -7.07
CA VAL A 329 -16.91 16.91 -6.93
C VAL A 329 -16.38 16.92 -5.50
N LEU A 330 -17.24 16.75 -4.49
CA LEU A 330 -16.84 16.72 -3.08
C LEU A 330 -15.90 15.53 -2.79
N ILE A 331 -16.20 14.36 -3.34
CA ILE A 331 -15.38 13.14 -3.18
C ILE A 331 -14.03 13.33 -3.87
N THR A 332 -14.05 13.81 -5.11
CA THR A 332 -12.82 13.96 -5.90
C THR A 332 -11.89 15.05 -5.36
N GLN A 333 -12.44 16.15 -4.83
CA GLN A 333 -11.64 17.20 -4.19
C GLN A 333 -11.04 16.74 -2.86
N SER A 334 -11.83 16.06 -2.01
CA SER A 334 -11.36 15.50 -0.75
C SER A 334 -10.24 14.47 -0.96
N LEU A 335 -10.34 13.66 -2.02
CA LEU A 335 -9.29 12.70 -2.38
C LEU A 335 -7.98 13.40 -2.79
N ARG A 336 -8.07 14.48 -3.58
CA ARG A 336 -6.89 15.28 -3.96
C ARG A 336 -6.24 15.89 -2.74
N GLU A 337 -7.03 16.51 -1.87
CA GLU A 337 -6.54 17.12 -0.63
C GLU A 337 -5.87 16.08 0.28
N LEU A 338 -6.47 14.90 0.45
CA LEU A 338 -5.88 13.80 1.21
C LEU A 338 -4.51 13.41 0.66
N LYS A 339 -4.40 13.23 -0.67
CA LYS A 339 -3.14 12.85 -1.32
C LYS A 339 -2.07 13.94 -1.16
N ASP A 340 -2.46 15.21 -1.25
CA ASP A 340 -1.55 16.33 -1.04
C ASP A 340 -1.08 16.43 0.42
N ILE A 341 -1.98 16.21 1.40
CA ILE A 341 -1.62 16.14 2.83
C ILE A 341 -0.58 15.03 3.04
N MET A 342 -0.85 13.84 2.52
CA MET A 342 -0.01 12.66 2.74
C MET A 342 1.36 12.81 2.08
N THR A 343 1.42 13.28 0.83
CA THR A 343 2.68 13.50 0.13
C THR A 343 3.54 14.58 0.81
N ASN A 344 2.95 15.72 1.18
CA ASN A 344 3.72 16.86 1.69
C ASN A 344 4.09 16.75 3.17
N TYR A 345 3.19 16.19 3.99
CA TYR A 345 3.36 16.16 5.45
C TYR A 345 3.73 14.78 6.01
N VAL A 346 3.34 13.70 5.33
CA VAL A 346 3.45 12.31 5.83
C VAL A 346 4.23 11.42 4.85
N GLY A 347 5.11 12.05 4.06
CA GLY A 347 6.00 11.38 3.10
C GLY A 347 7.18 10.69 3.77
N ILE A 348 8.35 10.77 3.13
CA ILE A 348 9.55 10.02 3.53
C ILE A 348 10.23 10.69 4.74
N VAL A 349 10.61 11.96 4.62
CA VAL A 349 11.16 12.78 5.71
C VAL A 349 10.02 13.50 6.43
N ARG A 350 9.84 13.23 7.72
CA ARG A 350 8.73 13.73 8.55
C ARG A 350 9.22 14.68 9.64
N SER A 351 8.30 15.42 10.23
CA SER A 351 8.52 16.19 11.47
C SER A 351 7.24 16.25 12.31
N ASN A 352 7.37 16.46 13.62
CA ASN A 352 6.23 16.57 14.54
C ASN A 352 5.24 17.66 14.08
N GLU A 353 5.76 18.82 13.65
CA GLU A 353 4.94 19.93 13.17
C GLU A 353 4.08 19.52 11.97
N ARG A 354 4.68 18.86 10.97
CA ARG A 354 3.97 18.43 9.77
C ARG A 354 2.96 17.32 10.08
N LEU A 355 3.31 16.39 10.96
CA LEU A 355 2.40 15.33 11.39
C LEU A 355 1.18 15.88 12.16
N ASP A 356 1.36 16.88 13.02
CA ASP A 356 0.25 17.56 13.71
C ASP A 356 -0.65 18.31 12.70
N ARG A 357 -0.04 19.04 11.76
CA ARG A 357 -0.76 19.72 10.66
C ARG A 357 -1.56 18.74 9.80
N ALA A 358 -1.01 17.56 9.52
CA ALA A 358 -1.70 16.51 8.77
C ALA A 358 -2.90 15.97 9.54
N LEU A 359 -2.73 15.58 10.80
CA LEU A 359 -3.80 15.01 11.63
C LEU A 359 -5.00 15.97 11.78
N LYS A 360 -4.75 17.27 11.94
CA LYS A 360 -5.82 18.28 12.00
C LYS A 360 -6.65 18.34 10.72
N ARG A 361 -6.00 18.32 9.55
CA ARG A 361 -6.69 18.36 8.23
C ARG A 361 -7.41 17.06 7.92
N LEU A 362 -6.77 15.92 8.21
CA LEU A 362 -7.39 14.60 8.07
C LEU A 362 -8.65 14.46 8.94
N HIS A 363 -8.69 15.11 10.11
CA HIS A 363 -9.88 15.12 10.93
C HIS A 363 -11.05 15.89 10.28
N LEU A 364 -10.79 17.02 9.62
CA LEU A 364 -11.81 17.76 8.87
C LEU A 364 -12.36 16.91 7.72
N LEU A 365 -11.48 16.30 6.92
CA LEU A 365 -11.88 15.39 5.84
C LEU A 365 -12.69 14.20 6.36
N TYR A 366 -12.32 13.66 7.52
CA TYR A 366 -13.08 12.60 8.19
C TYR A 366 -14.51 13.06 8.53
N GLU A 367 -14.67 14.20 9.22
CA GLU A 367 -15.99 14.69 9.61
C GLU A 367 -16.89 14.98 8.39
N GLU A 368 -16.34 15.57 7.34
CA GLU A 368 -17.06 15.84 6.09
C GLU A 368 -17.47 14.55 5.37
N THR A 369 -16.55 13.58 5.29
CA THR A 369 -16.79 12.30 4.62
C THR A 369 -17.78 11.43 5.39
N GLU A 370 -17.74 11.39 6.72
CA GLU A 370 -18.74 10.63 7.50
C GLU A 370 -20.15 11.23 7.35
N ARG A 371 -20.28 12.57 7.33
CA ARG A 371 -21.58 13.21 7.07
C ARG A 371 -22.11 12.78 5.70
N LEU A 372 -21.27 12.82 4.66
CA LEU A 372 -21.65 12.39 3.32
C LEU A 372 -22.02 10.90 3.29
N TYR A 373 -21.22 10.05 3.94
CA TYR A 373 -21.46 8.60 4.03
C TYR A 373 -22.83 8.26 4.65
N HIS A 374 -23.25 8.99 5.68
CA HIS A 374 -24.54 8.75 6.32
C HIS A 374 -25.75 9.29 5.53
N SER A 375 -25.56 10.29 4.67
CA SER A 375 -26.66 10.90 3.90
C SER A 375 -26.80 10.34 2.48
N THR A 376 -25.86 9.52 2.02
CA THR A 376 -25.71 9.25 0.58
C THR A 376 -25.68 7.78 0.23
N THR A 377 -26.30 7.43 -0.91
CA THR A 377 -26.22 6.09 -1.49
C THR A 377 -24.74 5.69 -1.66
N LEU A 378 -24.37 4.51 -1.18
CA LEU A 378 -22.98 4.09 -1.24
C LEU A 378 -22.47 3.94 -2.67
N SER A 379 -21.24 4.39 -2.88
CA SER A 379 -20.47 4.17 -4.09
C SER A 379 -19.07 3.69 -3.72
N PRO A 380 -18.38 2.92 -4.58
CA PRO A 380 -17.00 2.52 -4.33
C PRO A 380 -16.10 3.73 -4.03
N GLN A 381 -16.27 4.84 -4.75
CA GLN A 381 -15.45 6.04 -4.60
C GLN A 381 -15.61 6.69 -3.22
N LEU A 382 -16.83 6.72 -2.68
CA LEU A 382 -17.08 7.24 -1.33
C LEU A 382 -16.47 6.32 -0.27
N CYS A 383 -16.63 5.00 -0.42
CA CYS A 383 -16.06 4.02 0.49
C CYS A 383 -14.51 4.03 0.44
N GLU A 384 -13.92 4.11 -0.74
CA GLU A 384 -12.48 4.23 -0.96
C GLU A 384 -11.93 5.51 -0.31
N LEU A 385 -12.58 6.66 -0.48
CA LEU A 385 -12.19 7.90 0.19
C LEU A 385 -12.21 7.74 1.73
N ARG A 386 -13.30 7.20 2.26
CA ARG A 386 -13.45 6.92 3.70
C ARG A 386 -12.35 5.98 4.23
N ASN A 387 -12.02 4.94 3.46
CA ASN A 387 -10.96 4.01 3.78
C ASN A 387 -9.59 4.70 3.74
N LEU A 388 -9.29 5.46 2.69
CA LEU A 388 -8.04 6.21 2.56
C LEU A 388 -7.83 7.23 3.68
N ILE A 389 -8.88 7.93 4.13
CA ILE A 389 -8.81 8.83 5.30
C ILE A 389 -8.42 8.04 6.56
N THR A 390 -8.99 6.84 6.74
CA THR A 390 -8.62 5.94 7.84
C THR A 390 -7.15 5.52 7.75
N ILE A 391 -6.68 5.12 6.57
CA ILE A 391 -5.27 4.77 6.34
C ILE A 391 -4.36 5.96 6.64
N ALA A 392 -4.67 7.13 6.09
CA ALA A 392 -3.91 8.36 6.31
C ALA A 392 -3.80 8.70 7.79
N PHE A 393 -4.90 8.58 8.54
CA PHE A 393 -4.91 8.76 9.99
C PHE A 393 -3.99 7.76 10.70
N LEU A 394 -4.09 6.47 10.37
CA LEU A 394 -3.29 5.41 11.01
C LEU A 394 -1.80 5.61 10.76
N ILE A 395 -1.39 5.90 9.52
CA ILE A 395 0.01 6.18 9.16
C ILE A 395 0.51 7.41 9.94
N SER A 396 -0.25 8.51 9.89
CA SER A 396 0.13 9.78 10.53
C SER A 396 0.24 9.66 12.04
N ARG A 397 -0.72 8.98 12.66
CA ARG A 397 -0.74 8.78 14.11
C ARG A 397 0.41 7.88 14.55
N ALA A 398 0.67 6.79 13.83
CA ALA A 398 1.76 5.87 14.16
C ALA A 398 3.12 6.56 14.03
N ALA A 399 3.28 7.36 12.96
CA ALA A 399 4.46 8.18 12.74
C ALA A 399 4.69 9.20 13.85
N LEU A 400 3.61 9.82 14.38
CA LEU A 400 3.72 10.78 15.48
C LEU A 400 4.05 10.12 16.82
N LEU A 401 3.56 8.91 17.06
CA LEU A 401 3.84 8.14 18.29
C LEU A 401 5.31 7.71 18.37
N ARG A 402 5.95 7.40 17.24
CA ARG A 402 7.34 6.95 17.20
C ARG A 402 8.31 8.12 17.41
N LYS A 403 9.09 8.06 18.49
CA LYS A 403 10.07 9.09 18.88
C LYS A 403 11.51 8.65 18.59
N GLU A 404 11.72 8.15 17.37
CA GLU A 404 13.01 7.69 16.84
C GLU A 404 12.95 7.66 15.30
N SER A 405 14.09 7.51 14.63
CA SER A 405 14.15 7.20 13.20
C SER A 405 14.66 5.78 12.99
N ARG A 406 13.85 4.94 12.33
CA ARG A 406 14.14 3.52 12.13
C ARG A 406 13.59 3.04 10.79
N GLY A 407 14.47 2.49 9.95
CA GLY A 407 14.09 1.95 8.65
C GLY A 407 13.40 2.99 7.78
N LEU A 408 12.16 2.71 7.37
CA LEU A 408 11.34 3.56 6.51
C LEU A 408 10.68 4.74 7.24
N HIS A 409 10.73 4.78 8.58
CA HIS A 409 10.29 5.94 9.34
C HIS A 409 11.49 6.82 9.65
N PHE A 410 11.51 8.03 9.10
CA PHE A 410 12.53 9.03 9.36
C PHE A 410 11.87 10.35 9.78
N THR A 411 12.24 10.84 10.96
CA THR A 411 11.74 12.10 11.53
C THR A 411 12.92 12.98 11.93
N THR A 412 12.87 14.26 11.53
CA THR A 412 13.94 15.22 11.83
C THR A 412 14.01 15.58 13.32
N ASP A 413 12.91 15.41 14.06
CA ASP A 413 12.84 15.69 15.50
C ASP A 413 13.55 14.61 16.35
N TYR A 414 13.65 13.38 15.82
CA TYR A 414 14.27 12.23 16.49
C TYR A 414 15.10 11.44 15.47
N PRO A 415 16.28 11.96 15.05
CA PRO A 415 17.06 11.38 13.97
C PRO A 415 17.72 10.04 14.35
N GLU A 416 17.89 9.77 15.64
CA GLU A 416 18.54 8.57 16.14
C GLU A 416 17.56 7.41 16.35
N LYS A 417 18.10 6.18 16.34
CA LYS A 417 17.37 4.97 16.73
C LYS A 417 17.27 4.90 18.25
N ALA A 418 16.10 4.52 18.76
CA ALA A 418 15.95 4.15 20.17
C ALA A 418 16.69 2.84 20.47
N ALA A 419 17.04 2.65 21.75
CA ALA A 419 17.73 1.44 22.22
C ALA A 419 16.88 0.16 22.09
N TRP A 420 15.55 0.29 22.12
CA TRP A 420 14.61 -0.81 21.97
C TRP A 420 13.81 -0.69 20.67
N ALA A 421 13.36 -1.84 20.15
CA ALA A 421 12.50 -1.92 18.98
C ALA A 421 11.08 -2.27 19.42
N GLU A 422 10.13 -1.37 19.15
CA GLU A 422 8.72 -1.56 19.48
C GLU A 422 7.84 -1.38 18.25
N ASN A 423 6.76 -2.16 18.21
CA ASN A 423 5.71 -2.01 17.21
C ASN A 423 4.71 -0.96 17.67
N THR A 424 4.35 -0.03 16.80
CA THR A 424 3.16 0.82 17.01
C THR A 424 1.92 -0.06 16.88
N ARG A 425 0.90 0.16 17.73
CA ARG A 425 -0.33 -0.64 17.74
C ARG A 425 -1.56 0.24 17.96
N PHE A 426 -2.65 -0.10 17.29
CA PHE A 426 -3.97 0.52 17.43
C PHE A 426 -5.01 -0.49 17.93
#